data_AF-V5XDK7-F1
#
_entry.id   AF-V5XDK7-F1
#
_cell.length_a   1.000
_cell.length_b   1.000
_cell.length_c   1.000
_cell.angle_alpha   90.00
_cell.angle_beta   90.00
_cell.angle_gamma   90.00
#
_symmetry.space_group_name_H-M   'P 1'
#
loop_
_entity.id
_entity.type
_entity.pdbx_description
1 polymer ?
#
loop_
_entity_poly.entity_id
_entity_poly.type
_entity_poly.pdbx_seq_one_letter_code
_entity_poly.pdbx_strand_id
1 'polypeptide(L)'
;MLDFTHEDLSAEEVERLRSIYGPLTESVRRLVDATIRTETDADTVAAAKARIDEATAALRGKQLDGAFGVRFTAHGDRMPWGNAVIGLRNPIAPPLAVRRGDDGSVSADFVLGAPYEGPPGHVHGGIAALILDHVLGEAASPATSPRLTGTISVRYLRPTPLGALRAEAAIVRTEGIKTFAAGTISDDAGPTVQAEGVFIQPRWARG
;
A
#
# COMPACT_ATOMS: atom_id res chain seq x y z
N MET A 1 -20.18 7.10 -6.68
CA MET A 1 -19.09 8.07 -6.88
C MET A 1 -18.11 7.84 -5.73
N LEU A 2 -16.79 7.91 -5.94
CA LEU A 2 -15.84 7.79 -4.82
C LEU A 2 -16.05 9.01 -3.92
N ASP A 3 -16.29 8.78 -2.64
CA ASP A 3 -16.50 9.84 -1.66
C ASP A 3 -15.14 10.31 -1.14
N PHE A 4 -14.89 11.61 -1.28
CA PHE A 4 -13.65 12.26 -0.90
C PHE A 4 -13.95 13.16 0.30
N THR A 5 -13.49 12.76 1.48
CA THR A 5 -13.73 13.55 2.70
C THR A 5 -12.76 14.72 2.73
N HIS A 6 -13.28 15.94 2.65
CA HIS A 6 -12.50 17.16 2.80
C HIS A 6 -12.46 17.55 4.28
N GLU A 7 -11.29 17.40 4.91
CA GLU A 7 -10.99 17.98 6.22
C GLU A 7 -9.85 18.97 6.01
N ASP A 8 -10.04 20.26 6.28
CA ASP A 8 -8.97 21.27 6.16
C ASP A 8 -7.95 21.10 7.29
N LEU A 9 -7.09 20.09 7.19
CA LEU A 9 -5.99 19.85 8.14
C LEU A 9 -4.76 20.66 7.72
N SER A 10 -4.16 21.40 8.67
CA SER A 10 -2.88 22.06 8.46
C SER A 10 -1.74 21.05 8.31
N ALA A 11 -0.64 21.42 7.66
CA ALA A 11 0.53 20.55 7.52
C ALA A 11 1.10 20.12 8.90
N GLU A 12 1.09 21.02 9.88
CA GLU A 12 1.52 20.74 11.26
C GLU A 12 0.62 19.69 11.93
N GLU A 13 -0.69 19.80 11.75
CA GLU A 13 -1.65 18.83 12.30
C GLU A 13 -1.47 17.45 11.64
N VAL A 14 -1.21 17.41 10.34
CA VAL A 14 -0.93 16.16 9.61
C VAL A 14 0.32 15.49 10.16
N GLU A 15 1.39 16.25 10.42
CA GLU A 15 2.63 15.70 10.97
C GLU A 15 2.46 15.25 12.42
N ARG A 16 1.70 16.01 13.22
CA ARG A 16 1.30 15.59 14.57
C ARG A 16 0.55 14.26 14.53
N LEU A 17 -0.44 14.12 13.65
CA LEU A 17 -1.19 12.87 13.49
C LEU A 17 -0.28 11.74 12.98
N ARG A 18 0.66 12.02 12.07
CA ARG A 18 1.64 11.02 11.60
C ARG A 18 2.47 10.46 12.74
N SER A 19 3.00 11.33 13.61
CA SER A 19 3.82 10.93 14.76
C SER A 19 3.04 10.13 15.81
N ILE A 20 1.72 10.30 15.88
CA ILE A 20 0.84 9.52 16.78
C ILE A 20 0.51 8.15 16.18
N TYR A 21 0.00 8.12 14.96
CA TYR A 21 -0.59 6.90 14.40
C TYR A 21 0.41 6.00 13.67
N GLY A 22 1.50 6.54 13.14
CA GLY A 22 2.55 5.76 12.50
C GLY A 22 3.18 4.72 13.46
N PRO A 23 3.67 5.13 14.64
CA PRO A 23 4.25 4.19 15.61
C PRO A 23 3.27 3.12 16.12
N LEU A 24 1.99 3.48 16.24
CA LEU A 24 0.93 2.51 16.56
C LEU A 24 0.84 1.44 15.45
N THR A 25 0.74 1.86 14.19
CA THR A 25 0.68 0.94 13.05
C THR A 25 1.93 0.06 12.95
N GLU A 26 3.12 0.61 13.17
CA GLU A 26 4.36 -0.18 13.23
C GLU A 26 4.34 -1.23 14.34
N SER A 27 3.78 -0.89 15.51
CA SER A 27 3.65 -1.85 16.60
C SER A 27 2.70 -2.99 16.26
N VAL A 28 1.60 -2.70 15.55
CA VAL A 28 0.68 -3.73 15.05
C VAL A 28 1.34 -4.58 13.96
N ARG A 29 2.14 -4.00 13.05
CA ARG A 29 2.90 -4.76 12.03
C ARG A 29 3.83 -5.80 12.67
N ARG A 30 4.61 -5.38 13.68
CA ARG A 30 5.46 -6.30 14.44
C ARG A 30 4.65 -7.38 15.16
N LEU A 31 3.47 -7.04 15.69
CA LEU A 31 2.58 -7.99 16.32
C LEU A 31 2.02 -9.03 15.34
N VAL A 32 1.63 -8.64 14.12
CA VAL A 32 1.14 -9.57 13.08
C VAL A 32 2.22 -10.61 12.77
N ASP A 33 3.44 -10.15 12.52
CA ASP A 33 4.59 -11.04 12.27
C ASP A 33 4.89 -11.96 13.48
N ALA A 34 4.91 -11.43 14.70
CA ALA A 34 5.11 -12.23 15.91
C ALA A 34 4.00 -13.27 16.12
N THR A 35 2.74 -12.92 15.81
CA THR A 35 1.58 -13.83 15.92
C THR A 35 1.73 -15.04 14.99
N ILE A 36 2.31 -14.84 13.80
CA ILE A 36 2.53 -15.93 12.83
C ILE A 36 3.64 -16.87 13.29
N ARG A 37 4.71 -16.32 13.88
CA ARG A 37 5.98 -17.05 14.11
C ARG A 37 6.19 -17.52 15.56
N THR A 38 5.30 -17.20 16.49
CA THR A 38 5.48 -17.52 17.91
C THR A 38 5.29 -19.01 18.20
N GLU A 39 6.18 -19.57 19.02
CA GLU A 39 6.10 -20.94 19.57
C GLU A 39 6.12 -20.91 21.11
N THR A 40 5.73 -19.77 21.70
CA THR A 40 5.68 -19.61 23.16
C THR A 40 4.55 -20.44 23.80
N ASP A 41 4.58 -20.58 25.13
CA ASP A 41 3.61 -21.38 25.87
C ASP A 41 2.19 -20.76 25.90
N ALA A 42 1.21 -21.59 26.28
CA ALA A 42 -0.20 -21.23 26.30
C ALA A 42 -0.51 -20.06 27.25
N ASP A 43 0.18 -19.97 28.39
CA ASP A 43 -0.01 -18.91 29.38
C ASP A 43 0.46 -17.56 28.82
N THR A 44 1.60 -17.54 28.13
CA THR A 44 2.12 -16.35 27.45
C THR A 44 1.20 -15.91 26.31
N VAL A 45 0.67 -16.84 25.51
CA VAL A 45 -0.33 -16.55 24.47
C VAL A 45 -1.60 -15.94 25.07
N ALA A 46 -2.13 -16.51 26.17
CA ALA A 46 -3.32 -15.99 26.84
C ALA A 46 -3.10 -14.57 27.38
N ALA A 47 -1.95 -14.32 28.02
CA ALA A 47 -1.60 -12.99 28.52
C ALA A 47 -1.41 -11.95 27.39
N ALA A 48 -0.79 -12.34 26.27
CA ALA A 48 -0.66 -11.48 25.10
C ALA A 48 -2.03 -11.14 24.50
N LYS A 49 -2.90 -12.14 24.34
CA LYS A 49 -4.27 -11.96 23.84
C LYS A 49 -5.05 -10.96 24.70
N ALA A 50 -5.02 -11.10 26.04
CA ALA A 50 -5.73 -10.20 26.94
C ALA A 50 -5.30 -8.73 26.76
N ARG A 51 -4.00 -8.48 26.61
CA ARG A 51 -3.46 -7.13 26.36
C ARG A 51 -3.86 -6.58 24.98
N ILE A 52 -3.92 -7.44 23.97
CA ILE A 52 -4.38 -7.06 22.62
C ILE A 52 -5.87 -6.68 22.65
N ASP A 53 -6.69 -7.45 23.36
CA ASP A 53 -8.11 -7.16 23.52
C ASP A 53 -8.33 -5.84 24.27
N GLU A 54 -7.59 -5.59 25.34
CA GLU A 54 -7.62 -4.34 26.11
C GLU A 54 -7.22 -3.13 25.25
N ALA A 55 -6.09 -3.23 24.53
CA ALA A 55 -5.64 -2.19 23.62
C ALA A 55 -6.66 -1.93 22.50
N THR A 56 -7.26 -2.99 21.96
CA THR A 56 -8.31 -2.89 20.94
C THR A 56 -9.56 -2.20 21.49
N ALA A 57 -9.99 -2.53 22.70
CA ALA A 57 -11.12 -1.88 23.36
C ALA A 57 -10.85 -0.38 23.59
N ALA A 58 -9.65 -0.02 24.04
CA ALA A 58 -9.25 1.38 24.22
C ALA A 58 -9.28 2.17 22.89
N LEU A 59 -8.73 1.60 21.81
CA LEU A 59 -8.76 2.21 20.47
C LEU A 59 -10.19 2.37 19.91
N ARG A 60 -11.12 1.50 20.32
CA ARG A 60 -12.54 1.58 19.93
C ARG A 60 -13.34 2.61 20.73
N GLY A 61 -12.77 3.22 21.77
CA GLY A 61 -13.46 4.26 22.56
C GLY A 61 -13.88 5.49 21.74
N LYS A 62 -13.21 5.77 20.62
CA LYS A 62 -13.61 6.78 19.63
C LYS A 62 -13.16 6.35 18.24
N GLN A 63 -14.09 6.18 17.32
CA GLN A 63 -13.82 5.80 15.93
C GLN A 63 -14.49 6.77 14.96
N LEU A 64 -14.00 6.77 13.72
CA LEU A 64 -14.69 7.40 12.60
C LEU A 64 -15.89 6.53 12.18
N ASP A 65 -16.92 7.16 11.65
CA ASP A 65 -18.03 6.45 11.02
C ASP A 65 -17.61 5.97 9.60
N GLY A 66 -17.87 4.71 9.28
CA GLY A 66 -17.58 4.15 7.96
C GLY A 66 -16.10 3.94 7.65
N ALA A 67 -15.69 4.19 6.41
CA ALA A 67 -14.33 3.97 5.91
C ALA A 67 -13.48 5.25 5.98
N PHE A 68 -12.14 5.11 6.09
CA PHE A 68 -11.24 6.28 6.15
C PHE A 68 -11.28 7.15 4.88
N GLY A 69 -11.47 6.53 3.71
CA GLY A 69 -11.48 7.22 2.42
C GLY A 69 -10.11 7.82 2.05
N VAL A 70 -10.16 8.91 1.29
CA VAL A 70 -9.00 9.76 1.00
C VAL A 70 -9.33 11.13 1.58
N ARG A 71 -8.49 11.60 2.51
CA ARG A 71 -8.59 12.96 3.07
C ARG A 71 -7.63 13.88 2.35
N PHE A 72 -7.85 15.18 2.43
CA PHE A 72 -7.00 16.20 1.84
C PHE A 72 -6.42 17.12 2.91
N THR A 73 -5.22 17.65 2.71
CA THR A 73 -4.69 18.73 3.54
C THR A 73 -5.21 20.07 3.05
N ALA A 74 -5.06 21.13 3.84
CA ALA A 74 -5.37 22.50 3.43
C ALA A 74 -4.59 22.96 2.17
N HIS A 75 -3.48 22.27 1.83
CA HIS A 75 -2.67 22.52 0.64
C HIS A 75 -2.99 21.57 -0.53
N GLY A 76 -3.98 20.69 -0.37
CA GLY A 76 -4.43 19.75 -1.40
C GLY A 76 -3.70 18.40 -1.42
N ASP A 77 -2.83 18.12 -0.46
CA ASP A 77 -2.13 16.83 -0.40
C ASP A 77 -3.10 15.71 0.01
N ARG A 78 -2.96 14.55 -0.62
CA ARG A 78 -3.82 13.40 -0.36
C ARG A 78 -3.30 12.60 0.84
N MET A 79 -4.22 12.20 1.71
CA MET A 79 -3.98 11.36 2.88
C MET A 79 -4.78 10.05 2.74
N PRO A 80 -4.29 9.07 1.97
CA PRO A 80 -4.94 7.77 1.80
C PRO A 80 -4.62 6.83 2.96
N TRP A 81 -4.70 7.27 4.22
CA TRP A 81 -4.11 6.54 5.35
C TRP A 81 -4.77 5.20 5.68
N GLY A 82 -5.99 4.94 5.21
CA GLY A 82 -6.62 3.62 5.28
C GLY A 82 -6.34 2.70 4.09
N ASN A 83 -5.63 3.17 3.06
CA ASN A 83 -5.39 2.42 1.82
C ASN A 83 -4.66 1.09 2.08
N ALA A 84 -5.02 0.06 1.31
CA ALA A 84 -4.51 -1.30 1.48
C ALA A 84 -3.04 -1.49 1.06
N VAL A 85 -2.43 -0.52 0.40
CA VAL A 85 -1.05 -0.60 -0.12
C VAL A 85 -0.12 0.40 0.54
N ILE A 86 -0.57 1.64 0.72
CA ILE A 86 0.24 2.75 1.26
C ILE A 86 -0.36 3.42 2.50
N GLY A 87 -1.37 2.79 3.10
CA GLY A 87 -2.08 3.37 4.24
C GLY A 87 -1.22 3.45 5.48
N LEU A 88 -0.91 4.67 5.93
CA LEU A 88 -0.17 4.91 7.17
C LEU A 88 -0.87 4.31 8.41
N ARG A 89 -2.20 4.27 8.41
CA ARG A 89 -3.01 3.68 9.50
C ARG A 89 -3.44 2.25 9.20
N ASN A 90 -2.88 1.63 8.16
CA ASN A 90 -3.24 0.29 7.74
C ASN A 90 -2.06 -0.69 7.97
N PRO A 91 -2.10 -1.52 9.03
CA PRO A 91 -1.01 -2.44 9.33
C PRO A 91 -0.87 -3.59 8.32
N ILE A 92 -1.90 -3.89 7.52
CA ILE A 92 -1.78 -4.90 6.45
C ILE A 92 -1.11 -4.35 5.19
N ALA A 93 -1.01 -3.03 5.06
CA ALA A 93 -0.37 -2.41 3.90
C ALA A 93 1.12 -2.76 3.86
N PRO A 94 1.66 -3.25 2.72
CA PRO A 94 3.08 -3.47 2.54
C PRO A 94 3.88 -2.18 2.79
N PRO A 95 5.09 -2.25 3.37
CA PRO A 95 5.89 -1.09 3.71
C PRO A 95 6.60 -0.52 2.48
N LEU A 96 5.84 -0.03 1.49
CA LEU A 96 6.39 0.52 0.24
C LEU A 96 6.98 1.92 0.45
N ALA A 97 8.25 2.10 0.10
CA ALA A 97 8.87 3.41 0.01
C ALA A 97 8.84 3.92 -1.44
N VAL A 98 7.70 4.44 -1.88
CA VAL A 98 7.48 4.89 -3.27
C VAL A 98 8.27 6.18 -3.56
N ARG A 99 8.94 6.21 -4.71
CA ARG A 99 9.70 7.36 -5.24
C ARG A 99 9.36 7.55 -6.71
N ARG A 100 9.18 8.80 -7.12
CA ARG A 100 8.97 9.19 -8.52
C ARG A 100 10.26 9.78 -9.07
N GLY A 101 10.72 9.26 -10.20
CA GLY A 101 11.86 9.78 -10.95
C GLY A 101 11.49 10.99 -11.81
N ASP A 102 12.50 11.77 -12.20
CA ASP A 102 12.33 12.96 -13.04
C ASP A 102 11.78 12.64 -14.44
N ASP A 103 12.04 11.43 -14.92
CA ASP A 103 11.53 10.88 -16.19
C ASP A 103 10.07 10.36 -16.09
N GLY A 104 9.45 10.48 -14.91
CA GLY A 104 8.10 10.00 -14.63
C GLY A 104 8.01 8.52 -14.30
N SER A 105 9.13 7.79 -14.22
CA SER A 105 9.18 6.44 -13.66
C SER A 105 8.84 6.46 -12.17
N VAL A 106 8.34 5.33 -11.67
CA VAL A 106 8.06 5.13 -10.24
C VAL A 106 8.80 3.89 -9.79
N SER A 107 9.42 3.97 -8.62
CA SER A 107 10.05 2.82 -7.97
C SER A 107 9.67 2.74 -6.50
N ALA A 108 9.76 1.54 -5.93
CA ALA A 108 9.58 1.32 -4.50
C ALA A 108 10.50 0.21 -4.02
N ASP A 109 11.28 0.48 -2.98
CA ASP A 109 12.05 -0.52 -2.25
C ASP A 109 11.25 -0.94 -1.00
N PHE A 110 11.22 -2.23 -0.71
CA PHE A 110 10.45 -2.78 0.40
C PHE A 110 10.96 -4.15 0.86
N VAL A 111 10.56 -4.57 2.05
CA VAL A 111 10.87 -5.88 2.62
C VAL A 111 9.57 -6.59 2.95
N LEU A 112 9.34 -7.78 2.40
CA LEU A 112 8.16 -8.60 2.69
C LEU A 112 8.55 -9.78 3.58
N GLY A 113 7.97 -9.85 4.78
CA GLY A 113 8.13 -10.96 5.72
C GLY A 113 6.94 -11.94 5.73
N ALA A 114 6.87 -12.74 6.79
CA ALA A 114 5.86 -13.78 6.99
C ALA A 114 4.39 -13.34 6.77
N PRO A 115 3.96 -12.11 7.12
CA PRO A 115 2.59 -11.66 6.86
C PRO A 115 2.16 -11.66 5.39
N TYR A 116 3.11 -11.71 4.45
CA TYR A 116 2.87 -11.63 3.01
C TYR A 116 3.16 -12.94 2.28
N GLU A 117 3.48 -14.00 3.03
CA GLU A 117 3.82 -15.31 2.51
C GLU A 117 2.60 -15.98 1.85
N GLY A 118 2.84 -16.69 0.75
CA GLY A 118 1.86 -17.57 0.11
C GLY A 118 2.41 -19.00 0.06
N PRO A 119 3.16 -19.35 -0.99
CA PRO A 119 3.97 -20.57 -0.97
C PRO A 119 5.08 -20.47 0.09
N PRO A 120 5.54 -21.59 0.67
CA PRO A 120 6.61 -21.59 1.66
C PRO A 120 7.85 -20.80 1.21
N GLY A 121 8.28 -19.82 1.99
CA GLY A 121 9.41 -18.94 1.74
C GLY A 121 9.20 -17.86 0.66
N HIS A 122 7.99 -17.74 0.10
CA HIS A 122 7.72 -16.88 -1.06
C HIS A 122 6.50 -15.99 -0.88
N VAL A 123 6.55 -14.81 -1.49
CA VAL A 123 5.45 -13.83 -1.49
C VAL A 123 4.22 -14.42 -2.18
N HIS A 124 3.05 -14.25 -1.57
CA HIS A 124 1.78 -14.61 -2.20
C HIS A 124 1.58 -13.82 -3.50
N GLY A 125 1.20 -14.50 -4.60
CA GLY A 125 1.05 -13.84 -5.90
C GLY A 125 0.08 -12.65 -5.88
N GLY A 126 -1.01 -12.76 -5.13
CA GLY A 126 -1.95 -11.65 -4.91
C GLY A 126 -1.33 -10.41 -4.24
N ILE A 127 -0.32 -10.55 -3.39
CA ILE A 127 0.41 -9.40 -2.80
C ILE A 127 1.30 -8.76 -3.86
N ALA A 128 1.98 -9.56 -4.68
CA ALA A 128 2.76 -9.02 -5.80
C ALA A 128 1.88 -8.26 -6.80
N ALA A 129 0.70 -8.80 -7.13
CA ALA A 129 -0.28 -8.13 -7.98
C ALA A 129 -0.81 -6.83 -7.36
N LEU A 130 -1.09 -6.83 -6.06
CA LEU A 130 -1.51 -5.64 -5.29
C LEU A 130 -0.47 -4.51 -5.36
N ILE A 131 0.80 -4.85 -5.16
CA ILE A 131 1.91 -3.89 -5.22
C ILE A 131 2.06 -3.36 -6.65
N LEU A 132 2.03 -4.23 -7.66
CA LEU A 132 2.15 -3.83 -9.06
C LEU A 132 1.01 -2.93 -9.52
N ASP A 133 -0.25 -3.21 -9.13
CA ASP A 133 -1.37 -2.33 -9.43
C ASP A 133 -1.14 -0.91 -8.89
N HIS A 134 -0.65 -0.81 -7.65
CA HIS A 134 -0.36 0.49 -7.04
C HIS A 134 0.78 1.23 -7.77
N VAL A 135 1.93 0.60 -7.97
CA VAL A 135 3.11 1.24 -8.58
C VAL A 135 2.84 1.63 -10.04
N LEU A 136 2.11 0.79 -10.79
CA LEU A 136 1.66 1.12 -12.14
C LEU A 136 0.67 2.30 -12.15
N GLY A 137 -0.26 2.33 -11.19
CA GLY A 137 -1.23 3.41 -11.04
C GLY A 137 -0.58 4.74 -10.68
N GLU A 138 0.42 4.71 -9.79
CA GLU A 138 1.25 5.87 -9.44
C GLU A 138 2.02 6.38 -10.67
N ALA A 139 2.59 5.49 -11.49
CA ALA A 139 3.27 5.90 -12.73
C ALA A 139 2.30 6.54 -13.73
N ALA A 140 1.13 5.92 -13.93
CA ALA A 140 0.15 6.32 -14.93
C ALA A 140 -0.65 7.59 -14.54
N SER A 141 -0.78 7.90 -13.25
CA SER A 141 -1.60 9.01 -12.76
C SER A 141 -0.75 10.27 -12.49
N PRO A 142 -0.79 11.30 -13.35
CA PRO A 142 -0.23 12.60 -12.98
C PRO A 142 -1.03 13.22 -11.82
N ALA A 143 -0.38 14.10 -11.05
CA ALA A 143 -1.00 14.79 -9.91
C ALA A 143 -2.29 15.56 -10.29
N THR A 144 -2.37 16.02 -11.54
CA THR A 144 -3.47 16.84 -12.06
C THR A 144 -4.63 16.04 -12.65
N SER A 145 -4.47 14.74 -12.91
CA SER A 145 -5.51 13.93 -13.55
C SER A 145 -5.44 12.47 -13.07
N PRO A 146 -6.34 12.06 -12.16
CA PRO A 146 -6.35 10.70 -11.67
C PRO A 146 -6.73 9.72 -12.77
N ARG A 147 -6.04 8.58 -12.82
CA ARG A 147 -6.42 7.46 -13.69
C ARG A 147 -6.73 6.24 -12.85
N LEU A 148 -7.80 5.55 -13.19
CA LEU A 148 -8.25 4.36 -12.49
C LEU A 148 -7.84 3.11 -13.27
N THR A 149 -7.46 2.04 -12.57
CA THR A 149 -7.17 0.75 -13.21
C THR A 149 -8.39 0.29 -14.00
N GLY A 150 -8.24 0.15 -15.32
CA GLY A 150 -9.23 -0.49 -16.18
C GLY A 150 -8.93 -1.98 -16.35
N THR A 151 -7.66 -2.34 -16.51
CA THR A 151 -7.20 -3.73 -16.63
C THR A 151 -5.75 -3.84 -16.19
N ILE A 152 -5.40 -4.92 -15.50
CA ILE A 152 -4.01 -5.31 -15.22
C ILE A 152 -3.79 -6.76 -15.64
N SER A 153 -2.67 -7.03 -16.31
CA SER A 153 -2.21 -8.36 -16.68
C SER A 153 -0.89 -8.64 -15.97
N VAL A 154 -0.85 -9.66 -15.13
CA VAL A 154 0.32 -10.02 -14.31
C VAL A 154 0.90 -11.34 -14.80
N ARG A 155 2.22 -11.40 -15.00
CA ARG A 155 2.97 -12.62 -15.35
C ARG A 155 3.98 -12.92 -14.25
N TYR A 156 3.86 -14.09 -13.64
CA TYR A 156 4.80 -14.60 -12.64
C TYR A 156 5.90 -15.38 -13.35
N LEU A 157 7.10 -14.83 -13.38
CA LEU A 157 8.24 -15.35 -14.14
C LEU A 157 8.97 -16.44 -13.36
N ARG A 158 9.08 -16.26 -12.04
CA ARG A 158 9.67 -17.19 -11.07
C ARG A 158 9.11 -16.89 -9.67
N PRO A 159 9.26 -17.79 -8.70
CA PRO A 159 8.86 -17.52 -7.32
C PRO A 159 9.54 -16.25 -6.79
N THR A 160 8.77 -15.39 -6.12
CA THR A 160 9.30 -14.18 -5.47
C THR A 160 9.67 -14.53 -4.02
N PRO A 161 10.95 -14.53 -3.64
CA PRO A 161 11.33 -14.86 -2.26
C PRO A 161 10.80 -13.79 -1.29
N LEU A 162 10.54 -14.20 -0.04
CA LEU A 162 10.44 -13.23 1.06
C LEU A 162 11.79 -12.50 1.24
N GLY A 163 11.75 -11.27 1.72
CA GLY A 163 12.94 -10.44 1.91
C GLY A 163 12.88 -9.11 1.15
N ALA A 164 14.07 -8.58 0.85
CA ALA A 164 14.24 -7.31 0.15
C ALA A 164 13.86 -7.44 -1.33
N LEU A 165 13.01 -6.51 -1.79
CA LEU A 165 12.47 -6.50 -3.14
C LEU A 165 12.37 -5.06 -3.62
N ARG A 166 12.36 -4.90 -4.95
CA ARG A 166 12.19 -3.63 -5.63
C ARG A 166 11.08 -3.73 -6.66
N ALA A 167 10.17 -2.77 -6.66
CA ALA A 167 9.19 -2.57 -7.73
C ALA A 167 9.56 -1.35 -8.57
N GLU A 168 9.34 -1.43 -9.88
CA GLU A 168 9.53 -0.32 -10.81
C GLU A 168 8.40 -0.32 -11.85
N ALA A 169 7.95 0.86 -12.26
CA ALA A 169 6.99 1.04 -13.33
C ALA A 169 7.21 2.33 -14.12
N ALA A 170 6.83 2.32 -15.39
CA ALA A 170 6.85 3.49 -16.25
C ALA A 170 5.68 3.47 -17.24
N ILE A 171 5.34 4.64 -17.77
CA ILE A 171 4.38 4.77 -18.87
C ILE A 171 5.03 4.23 -20.14
N VAL A 172 4.32 3.32 -20.81
CA VAL A 172 4.71 2.80 -22.13
C VAL A 172 4.17 3.70 -23.23
N ARG A 173 2.89 4.09 -23.13
CA ARG A 173 2.23 4.99 -24.09
C ARG A 173 0.91 5.54 -23.54
N THR A 174 0.39 6.59 -24.17
CA THR A 174 -0.94 7.14 -23.88
C THR A 174 -1.74 7.31 -25.17
N GLU A 175 -2.99 6.87 -25.17
CA GLU A 175 -3.92 6.90 -26.30
C GLU A 175 -5.27 7.46 -25.83
N GLY A 176 -5.50 8.75 -26.07
CA GLY A 176 -6.70 9.45 -25.59
C GLY A 176 -6.86 9.33 -24.07
N ILE A 177 -7.97 8.72 -23.63
CA ILE A 177 -8.28 8.54 -22.20
C ILE A 177 -7.54 7.36 -21.54
N LYS A 178 -6.76 6.59 -22.30
CA LYS A 178 -6.06 5.38 -21.83
C LYS A 178 -4.57 5.65 -21.69
N THR A 179 -4.00 5.31 -20.54
CA THR A 179 -2.55 5.25 -20.34
C THR A 179 -2.14 3.81 -20.07
N PHE A 180 -1.15 3.36 -20.80
CA PHE A 180 -0.57 2.03 -20.67
C PHE A 180 0.73 2.15 -19.89
N ALA A 181 0.86 1.38 -18.82
CA ALA A 181 2.08 1.33 -18.01
C ALA A 181 2.55 -0.12 -17.89
N ALA A 182 3.86 -0.30 -17.73
CA ALA A 182 4.48 -1.59 -17.49
C ALA A 182 5.44 -1.49 -16.30
N GLY A 183 5.60 -2.60 -15.59
CA GLY A 183 6.44 -2.63 -14.40
C GLY A 183 6.79 -4.04 -13.94
N THR A 184 7.72 -4.11 -13.00
CA THR A 184 8.24 -5.38 -12.46
C THR A 184 8.38 -5.32 -10.94
N ILE A 185 8.38 -6.50 -10.32
CA ILE A 185 8.96 -6.74 -8.99
C ILE A 185 10.21 -7.59 -9.23
N SER A 186 11.31 -7.22 -8.58
CA SER A 186 12.61 -7.86 -8.70
C SER A 186 13.24 -8.14 -7.33
N ASP A 187 14.03 -9.22 -7.26
CA ASP A 187 15.03 -9.45 -6.21
C ASP A 187 16.44 -9.25 -6.80
N ASP A 188 17.49 -9.58 -6.05
CA ASP A 188 18.90 -9.42 -6.47
C ASP A 188 19.28 -10.19 -7.76
N ALA A 189 18.54 -11.24 -8.12
CA ALA A 189 18.73 -12.01 -9.35
C ALA A 189 17.88 -11.48 -10.54
N GLY A 190 17.08 -10.44 -10.35
CA GLY A 190 16.30 -9.76 -11.39
C GLY A 190 14.78 -9.93 -11.24
N PRO A 191 13.99 -9.73 -12.31
CA PRO A 191 12.53 -9.77 -12.23
C PRO A 191 11.97 -11.12 -11.79
N THR A 192 11.00 -11.10 -10.89
CA THR A 192 10.20 -12.27 -10.47
C THR A 192 8.77 -12.20 -10.98
N VAL A 193 8.23 -10.98 -11.09
CA VAL A 193 6.88 -10.70 -11.59
C VAL A 193 6.94 -9.48 -12.50
N GLN A 194 6.19 -9.52 -13.60
CA GLN A 194 5.98 -8.35 -14.45
C GLN A 194 4.49 -8.11 -14.65
N ALA A 195 4.10 -6.85 -14.86
CA ALA A 195 2.72 -6.48 -15.14
C ALA A 195 2.61 -5.38 -16.18
N GLU A 196 1.53 -5.44 -16.94
CA GLU A 196 1.07 -4.41 -17.85
C GLU A 196 -0.32 -3.95 -17.40
N GLY A 197 -0.53 -2.64 -17.34
CA GLY A 197 -1.78 -2.03 -16.88
C GLY A 197 -2.32 -1.02 -17.88
N VAL A 198 -3.65 -0.97 -17.98
CA VAL A 198 -4.41 0.06 -18.70
C VAL A 198 -5.15 0.90 -17.68
N PHE A 199 -4.82 2.19 -17.62
CA PHE A 199 -5.38 3.15 -16.68
C PHE A 199 -6.24 4.18 -17.43
N ILE A 200 -7.44 4.40 -16.93
CA ILE A 200 -8.48 5.17 -17.61
C ILE A 200 -8.74 6.46 -16.86
N GLN A 201 -8.67 7.59 -17.57
CA GLN A 201 -9.15 8.87 -17.03
C GLN A 201 -10.68 8.77 -16.84
N PRO A 202 -11.20 8.88 -15.61
CA PRO A 202 -12.62 8.69 -15.35
C PRO A 202 -13.45 9.82 -15.94
N ARG A 203 -14.73 9.56 -16.25
CA ARG A 203 -15.61 10.52 -16.94
C ARG A 203 -15.69 11.88 -16.26
N TRP A 204 -15.70 11.91 -14.92
CA TRP A 204 -15.77 13.13 -14.12
C TRP A 204 -14.48 13.96 -14.11
N ALA A 205 -13.35 13.36 -14.52
CA ALA A 205 -12.07 14.05 -14.64
C ALA A 205 -11.77 14.47 -16.09
N ARG A 206 -12.69 14.21 -17.02
CA ARG A 206 -12.65 14.72 -18.40
C ARG A 206 -13.43 16.03 -18.35
N GLY A 207 -12.79 17.15 -18.69
CA GLY A 207 -13.38 18.49 -18.58
C GLY A 207 -14.76 18.62 -19.20
#